data_AF-A0A924KVH4-F1
#
_entry.id   AF-A0A924KVH4-F1
#
_cell.length_a   1.000
_cell.length_b   1.000
_cell.length_c   1.000
_cell.angle_alpha   90.00
_cell.angle_beta   90.00
_cell.angle_gamma   90.00
#
_symmetry.space_group_name_H-M   'P 1'
#
loop_
_entity.id
_entity.type
_entity.pdbx_description
1 polymer ?
#
loop_
_entity_poly.entity_id
_entity_poly.type
_entity_poly.pdbx_seq_one_letter_code
_entity_poly.pdbx_strand_id
1 'polypeptide(L)'
;MSTIDTKPIPPAPSLLPQPPRKPEPHECCGTGCIPCVMDIYEEELWEYERSLKQLQGQPQVQEQVQAQEQPQAANSTGGNAR
;
A
#
# COMPACT_ATOMS: atom_id res chain seq x y z
N MET A 1 17.96 34.58 5.06
CA MET A 1 17.91 33.95 6.40
C MET A 1 16.59 33.20 6.51
N SER A 2 16.64 31.87 6.55
CA SER A 2 15.70 31.00 7.27
C SER A 2 16.23 29.57 7.16
N THR A 3 16.86 29.12 8.24
CA THR A 3 17.41 27.79 8.45
C THR A 3 16.27 26.79 8.61
N ILE A 4 16.18 25.82 7.69
CA ILE A 4 15.33 24.65 7.84
C ILE A 4 15.89 23.82 9.00
N ASP A 5 15.13 23.71 10.08
CA ASP A 5 15.39 22.84 11.22
C ASP A 5 15.19 21.38 10.78
N THR A 6 16.24 20.77 10.25
CA THR A 6 16.28 19.32 10.04
C THR A 6 16.46 18.65 11.39
N LYS A 7 15.36 18.47 12.13
CA LYS A 7 15.36 17.62 13.32
C LYS A 7 15.29 16.16 12.87
N PRO A 8 16.37 15.36 13.04
CA PRO A 8 16.33 13.95 12.68
C PRO A 8 15.31 13.23 13.58
N ILE A 9 14.34 12.59 12.95
CA ILE A 9 13.34 11.75 13.60
C ILE A 9 14.07 10.50 14.14
N PRO A 10 13.96 10.19 15.44
CA PRO A 10 14.66 9.05 16.03
C PRO A 10 14.15 7.73 15.42
N PRO A 11 15.04 6.78 15.05
CA PRO A 11 14.63 5.46 14.56
C PRO A 11 13.99 4.62 15.69
N ALA A 12 12.69 4.41 15.54
CA ALA A 12 11.79 3.35 16.02
C ALA A 12 12.10 2.57 17.32
N PRO A 13 11.30 2.74 18.39
CA PRO A 13 11.20 1.78 19.47
C PRO A 13 9.94 0.89 19.32
N SER A 14 9.78 0.21 18.17
CA SER A 14 8.82 -0.91 18.04
C SER A 14 8.89 -1.52 16.63
N LEU A 15 9.39 -2.75 16.51
CA LEU A 15 9.29 -3.55 15.29
C LEU A 15 7.84 -3.84 14.87
N LEU A 16 6.89 -3.54 15.77
CA LEU A 16 5.47 -3.65 15.52
C LEU A 16 4.93 -2.29 15.05
N PRO A 17 4.14 -2.25 13.96
CA PRO A 17 3.39 -1.06 13.60
C PRO A 17 2.45 -0.71 14.76
N GLN A 18 2.14 0.57 14.94
CA GLN A 18 1.14 1.00 15.94
C GLN A 18 -0.21 1.22 15.26
N PRO A 19 -1.33 0.86 15.92
CA PRO A 19 -2.65 1.04 15.35
C PRO A 19 -2.94 2.54 15.15
N PRO A 20 -3.62 2.92 14.05
CA PRO A 20 -4.02 4.31 13.83
C PRO A 20 -5.01 4.76 14.90
N ARG A 21 -4.98 6.07 15.20
CA ARG A 21 -5.93 6.66 16.14
C ARG A 21 -7.28 6.80 15.46
N LYS A 22 -8.33 6.22 16.05
CA LYS A 22 -9.69 6.44 15.58
C LYS A 22 -10.06 7.93 15.67
N PRO A 23 -10.60 8.53 14.60
CA PRO A 23 -11.04 9.92 14.64
C PRO A 23 -12.23 10.09 15.59
N GLU A 24 -12.25 11.24 16.28
CA GLU A 24 -13.34 11.62 17.15
C GLU A 24 -14.58 12.05 16.33
N PRO A 25 -15.79 11.95 16.89
CA PRO A 25 -17.02 12.37 16.21
C PRO A 25 -16.99 13.84 15.74
N HIS A 26 -16.26 14.70 16.45
CA HIS A 26 -16.10 16.12 16.12
C HIS A 26 -15.14 16.37 14.95
N GLU A 27 -14.27 15.41 14.65
CA GLU A 27 -13.36 15.44 13.49
C GLU A 27 -14.07 14.93 12.23
N CYS A 28 -15.12 14.11 12.41
CA CYS A 28 -15.99 13.65 11.33
C CYS A 28 -17.06 14.70 11.02
N CYS A 29 -16.97 15.33 9.84
CA CYS A 29 -17.96 16.32 9.40
C CYS A 29 -19.36 15.73 9.13
N GLY A 30 -19.50 14.40 9.09
CA GLY A 30 -20.76 13.67 8.86
C GLY A 30 -21.43 13.91 7.50
N THR A 31 -20.85 14.77 6.66
CA THR A 31 -21.44 15.28 5.41
C THR A 31 -20.66 14.79 4.17
N GLY A 32 -19.63 13.96 4.35
CA GLY A 32 -18.81 13.43 3.25
C GLY A 32 -17.82 14.45 2.66
N CYS A 33 -17.16 15.23 3.51
CA CYS A 33 -16.10 16.16 3.10
C CYS A 33 -14.93 15.40 2.44
N ILE A 34 -14.24 16.02 1.46
CA ILE A 34 -13.07 15.41 0.79
C ILE A 34 -11.78 16.15 1.18
N PRO A 35 -10.75 15.44 1.70
CA PRO A 35 -10.76 14.01 2.05
C PRO A 35 -11.57 13.72 3.32
N CYS A 36 -12.26 12.59 3.37
CA CYS A 36 -13.04 12.19 4.54
C CYS A 36 -12.08 11.64 5.60
N VAL A 37 -12.21 12.09 6.85
CA VAL A 37 -11.37 11.62 7.95
C VAL A 37 -11.51 10.10 8.18
N MET A 38 -12.69 9.55 7.87
CA MET A 38 -12.92 8.11 7.96
C MET A 38 -12.16 7.36 6.86
N ASP A 39 -12.15 7.89 5.63
CA ASP A 39 -11.44 7.25 4.51
C ASP A 39 -9.94 7.18 4.79
N ILE A 40 -9.35 8.27 5.33
CA ILE A 40 -7.94 8.30 5.74
C ILE A 40 -7.68 7.27 6.84
N TYR A 41 -8.53 7.24 7.87
CA TYR A 41 -8.38 6.28 8.97
C TYR A 41 -8.47 4.83 8.49
N GLU A 42 -9.37 4.52 7.57
CA GLU A 42 -9.52 3.17 7.01
C GLU A 42 -8.29 2.76 6.17
N GLU A 43 -7.73 3.69 5.40
CA GLU A 43 -6.49 3.48 4.65
C GLU A 43 -5.32 3.15 5.59
N GLU A 44 -5.11 3.99 6.62
CA GLU A 44 -4.06 3.77 7.63
C GLU A 44 -4.26 2.44 8.39
N LEU A 45 -5.51 2.07 8.68
CA LEU A 45 -5.84 0.82 9.37
C LEU A 45 -5.51 -0.39 8.50
N TRP A 46 -5.80 -0.31 7.20
CA TRP A 46 -5.46 -1.36 6.25
C TRP A 46 -3.94 -1.58 6.16
N GLU A 47 -3.15 -0.49 6.11
CA GLU A 47 -1.69 -0.58 6.11
C GLU A 47 -1.13 -1.19 7.41
N TYR A 48 -1.72 -0.84 8.55
CA TYR A 48 -1.39 -1.42 9.85
C TYR A 48 -1.63 -2.94 9.87
N GLU A 49 -2.81 -3.39 9.47
CA GLU A 49 -3.16 -4.81 9.43
C GLU A 49 -2.27 -5.59 8.45
N ARG A 50 -1.98 -5.01 7.29
CA ARG A 50 -1.05 -5.58 6.31
C ARG A 50 0.34 -5.77 6.90
N SER A 51 0.84 -4.76 7.60
CA SER A 51 2.16 -4.80 8.26
C SER A 51 2.19 -5.86 9.37
N LEU A 52 1.12 -6.00 10.14
CA LEU A 52 1.01 -7.07 11.16
C LEU A 52 1.03 -8.46 10.54
N LYS A 53 0.31 -8.68 9.42
CA LYS A 53 0.33 -9.97 8.71
C LYS A 53 1.73 -10.32 8.19
N GLN A 54 2.46 -9.34 7.67
CA GLN A 54 3.85 -9.55 7.22
C GLN A 54 4.79 -9.95 8.37
N LEU A 55 4.55 -9.43 9.58
CA LEU A 55 5.33 -9.78 10.76
C LEU A 55 4.96 -11.13 11.36
N GLN A 56 3.67 -11.49 11.36
CA GLN A 56 3.18 -12.75 11.92
C GLN A 56 3.34 -13.95 10.98
N GLY A 57 3.43 -13.70 9.67
CA GLY A 57 3.33 -14.72 8.63
C GLY A 57 4.53 -14.78 7.69
N GLN A 58 5.76 -14.83 8.18
CA GLN A 58 6.87 -15.27 7.33
C GLN A 58 6.77 -16.80 7.12
N PRO A 59 6.07 -17.23 6.08
CA PRO A 59 6.79 -17.72 4.91
C PRO A 59 6.60 -16.79 3.72
N GLN A 60 7.73 -16.55 3.05
CA GLN A 60 7.90 -15.79 1.82
C GLN A 60 6.75 -16.01 0.82
N VAL A 61 5.83 -15.05 0.70
CA VAL A 61 4.87 -15.00 -0.40
C VAL A 61 5.58 -14.52 -1.68
N GLN A 62 6.40 -15.42 -2.24
CA GLN A 62 6.69 -15.46 -3.66
C GLN A 62 5.61 -16.32 -4.31
N GLU A 63 4.46 -15.76 -4.67
CA GLU A 63 3.55 -16.48 -5.58
C GLU A 63 2.69 -15.48 -6.37
N GLN A 64 3.19 -15.14 -7.55
CA GLN A 64 2.39 -15.12 -8.77
C GLN A 64 1.17 -14.18 -8.81
N VAL A 65 1.43 -12.89 -8.98
CA VAL A 65 0.64 -12.10 -9.94
C VAL A 65 1.20 -12.39 -11.33
N GLN A 66 1.04 -13.64 -11.78
CA GLN A 66 1.28 -14.12 -13.14
C GLN A 66 -0.05 -14.63 -13.71
N ALA A 67 -1.00 -13.71 -13.85
CA ALA A 67 -2.26 -13.95 -14.56
C ALA A 67 -2.81 -12.60 -15.03
N GLN A 68 -2.07 -11.98 -15.95
CA GLN A 68 -2.66 -11.14 -16.97
C GLN A 68 -2.27 -11.78 -18.29
N GLU A 69 -3.15 -12.68 -18.71
CA GLU A 69 -3.11 -13.45 -19.94
C GLU A 69 -2.92 -12.55 -21.17
N GLN A 70 -2.01 -12.90 -22.09
CA GLN A 70 -2.24 -12.86 -23.57
C GLN A 70 -1.35 -13.89 -24.29
N PRO A 71 -1.88 -15.06 -24.68
CA PRO A 71 -1.29 -15.92 -25.70
C PRO A 71 -1.89 -15.54 -27.05
N GLN A 72 -1.18 -14.77 -27.88
CA GLN A 72 -1.57 -14.56 -29.27
C GLN A 72 -0.42 -14.81 -30.24
N ALA A 73 -0.63 -15.84 -31.03
CA ALA A 73 0.17 -16.40 -32.10
C ALA A 73 0.78 -15.36 -33.04
N ALA A 74 2.10 -15.43 -33.20
CA ALA A 74 2.81 -14.96 -34.40
C ALA A 74 3.84 -16.00 -34.86
N ASN A 75 3.47 -17.27 -34.81
CA ASN A 75 3.98 -18.28 -35.73
C ASN A 75 2.99 -18.33 -36.89
N SER A 76 3.33 -17.66 -37.98
CA SER A 76 2.74 -17.95 -39.29
C SER A 76 3.87 -17.84 -40.30
N THR A 77 4.46 -18.99 -40.53
CA THR A 77 5.16 -19.41 -41.73
C THR A 77 4.61 -18.74 -42.99
N GLY A 78 5.44 -17.91 -43.62
CA GLY A 78 5.44 -17.66 -45.06
C GLY A 78 6.91 -17.39 -45.40
N GLY A 79 7.65 -18.27 -46.05
CA GLY A 79 7.33 -18.91 -47.32
C GLY A 79 8.45 -18.51 -48.27
N ASN A 80 9.57 -19.23 -48.20
CA ASN A 80 10.69 -19.10 -49.12
C ASN A 80 10.33 -19.71 -50.49
N ALA A 81 10.31 -18.89 -51.56
CA ALA A 81 10.45 -19.37 -52.93
C ALA A 81 10.82 -18.24 -53.91
N ARG A 82 11.96 -18.47 -54.59
CA ARG A 82 12.51 -17.83 -55.81
C ARG A 82 13.40 -16.60 -55.65
#